data_AF-A0A3E1E553-F1
#
_entry.id   AF-A0A3E1E553-F1
#
_cell.length_a   1.000
_cell.length_b   1.000
_cell.length_c   1.000
_cell.angle_alpha   90.00
_cell.angle_beta   90.00
_cell.angle_gamma   90.00
#
_symmetry.space_group_name_H-M   'P 1'
#
loop_
_entity.id
_entity.type
_entity.pdbx_description
1 polymer ?
#
loop_
_entity_poly.entity_id
_entity_poly.type
_entity_poly.pdbx_seq_one_letter_code
_entity_poly.pdbx_strand_id
1 'polypeptide(L)'
;MHGVEPAILVNRTVEHAVEAWLTAGVPRDEIVISEDPRLLQIAVEQGLACVCREVSAALALKEIEVLVEATGTVGPGARSVLSAIHSGKHVVVMNAELDATVGCYLAERARQQGVVYGYADGDHPGVLMRILEWADLLGFEVVAAVNCRDSVDVRATPDSAMQRAARMRTSPKIACSFMDGTKMNLVSAVLSNATGLVPEVRGMHGVKTTIKDAVRDFGNVLGRPGVVDYALGGDFGEGVFVIGRCTDWERVGHYSDYLKLGPGPDYLFFRPFHLCHLEATLSVAEAVIYREPTIAPIGAPVADVIAVAKRNLHPGDVLDGIGGFSFYGQIDTVERAREFVPCGLASGAVVVRAVAADEPIPREAVEFSAGDYGLNLRCLQDTLFSTFQPTPSHEHAGA
;
A
#
# COMPACT_ATOMS: atom_id res chain seq x y z
N MET A 1 -19.66 -10.81 0.28
CA MET A 1 -19.37 -11.96 -0.61
C MET A 1 -20.00 -13.20 0.02
N HIS A 2 -20.61 -14.10 -0.74
CA HIS A 2 -21.12 -15.36 -0.14
C HIS A 2 -19.94 -16.19 0.38
N GLY A 3 -20.04 -16.69 1.61
CA GLY A 3 -19.00 -17.53 2.22
C GLY A 3 -17.84 -16.78 2.86
N VAL A 4 -17.86 -15.45 2.91
CA VAL A 4 -16.92 -14.63 3.70
C VAL A 4 -17.71 -13.76 4.65
N GLU A 5 -17.50 -13.96 5.95
CA GLU A 5 -18.26 -13.28 6.99
C GLU A 5 -17.28 -12.55 7.94
N PRO A 6 -17.44 -11.22 8.14
CA PRO A 6 -16.76 -10.58 9.25
C PRO A 6 -17.36 -11.14 10.55
N ALA A 7 -16.52 -11.68 11.42
CA ALA A 7 -16.97 -12.25 12.70
C ALA A 7 -16.71 -11.28 13.87
N ILE A 8 -15.54 -10.64 13.89
CA ILE A 8 -15.09 -9.78 15.00
C ILE A 8 -14.51 -8.49 14.45
N LEU A 9 -14.96 -7.36 14.99
CA LEU A 9 -14.29 -6.07 14.82
C LEU A 9 -13.40 -5.77 16.02
N VAL A 10 -12.11 -5.54 15.74
CA VAL A 10 -11.13 -5.14 16.75
C VAL A 10 -10.93 -3.63 16.67
N ASN A 11 -11.27 -2.91 17.73
CA ASN A 11 -11.07 -1.46 17.76
C ASN A 11 -10.78 -0.96 19.17
N ARG A 12 -9.74 -0.14 19.31
CA ARG A 12 -9.37 0.49 20.60
C ARG A 12 -10.51 1.31 21.20
N THR A 13 -11.34 1.92 20.33
CA THR A 13 -12.58 2.60 20.69
C THR A 13 -13.75 1.70 20.30
N VAL A 14 -14.30 0.99 21.27
CA VAL A 14 -15.36 -0.02 21.09
C VAL A 14 -16.56 0.56 20.36
N GLU A 15 -16.93 1.79 20.68
CA GLU A 15 -18.09 2.49 20.13
C GLU A 15 -18.01 2.62 18.60
N HIS A 16 -16.82 2.84 18.04
CA HIS A 16 -16.64 2.91 16.59
C HIS A 16 -16.86 1.54 15.91
N ALA A 17 -16.46 0.44 16.55
CA ALA A 17 -16.73 -0.91 16.04
C ALA A 17 -18.22 -1.27 16.13
N VAL A 18 -18.88 -0.87 17.23
CA VAL A 18 -20.34 -1.02 17.35
C VAL A 18 -21.06 -0.21 16.28
N GLU A 19 -20.67 1.04 16.03
CA GLU A 19 -21.24 1.88 14.97
C GLU A 19 -21.05 1.27 13.57
N ALA A 20 -19.88 0.67 13.31
CA ALA A 20 -19.62 -0.03 12.06
C ALA A 20 -20.58 -1.22 11.86
N TRP A 21 -20.84 -2.01 12.91
CA TRP A 21 -21.83 -3.08 12.87
C TRP A 21 -23.26 -2.59 12.64
N LEU A 22 -23.66 -1.53 13.34
CA LEU A 22 -24.97 -0.91 13.14
C LEU A 22 -25.13 -0.38 11.70
N THR A 23 -24.07 0.21 11.14
CA THR A 23 -24.04 0.70 9.75
C THR A 23 -24.16 -0.46 8.75
N ALA A 24 -23.59 -1.62 9.08
CA ALA A 24 -23.73 -2.85 8.30
C ALA A 24 -25.12 -3.52 8.45
N GLY A 25 -26.00 -2.96 9.28
CA GLY A 25 -27.36 -3.45 9.49
C GLY A 25 -27.52 -4.48 10.60
N VAL A 26 -26.48 -4.71 11.43
CA VAL A 26 -26.56 -5.63 12.57
C VAL A 26 -27.29 -4.96 13.74
N PRO A 27 -28.36 -5.55 14.29
CA PRO A 27 -29.06 -5.04 15.46
C PRO A 27 -28.16 -4.94 16.70
N ARG A 28 -28.38 -3.95 17.56
CA ARG A 28 -27.53 -3.71 18.75
C ARG A 28 -27.50 -4.91 19.71
N ASP A 29 -28.62 -5.61 19.85
CA ASP A 29 -28.81 -6.80 20.68
C ASP A 29 -28.15 -8.06 20.10
N GLU A 30 -27.73 -8.03 18.84
CA GLU A 30 -26.92 -9.07 18.19
C GLU A 30 -25.41 -8.77 18.23
N ILE A 31 -25.00 -7.68 18.90
CA ILE A 31 -23.59 -7.28 19.04
C ILE A 31 -23.07 -7.62 20.44
N VAL A 32 -22.17 -8.60 20.51
CA VAL A 32 -21.46 -9.02 21.71
C VAL A 32 -20.15 -8.26 21.85
N ILE A 33 -19.93 -7.64 23.01
CA ILE A 33 -18.70 -6.91 23.33
C ILE A 33 -17.99 -7.66 24.46
N SER A 34 -16.79 -8.16 24.22
CA SER A 34 -16.04 -8.95 25.21
C SER A 34 -14.55 -8.97 24.91
N GLU A 35 -13.72 -9.08 25.94
CA GLU A 35 -12.29 -9.43 25.82
C GLU A 35 -12.02 -10.90 26.16
N ASP A 36 -13.04 -11.66 26.60
CA ASP A 36 -12.92 -13.09 26.89
C ASP A 36 -13.08 -13.91 25.60
N PRO A 37 -12.02 -14.60 25.13
CA PRO A 37 -12.08 -15.43 23.93
C PRO A 37 -13.18 -16.49 23.96
N ARG A 38 -13.54 -17.02 25.14
CA ARG A 38 -14.58 -18.05 25.26
C ARG A 38 -15.96 -17.48 24.96
N LEU A 39 -16.25 -16.27 25.45
CA LEU A 39 -17.51 -15.59 25.16
C LEU A 39 -17.59 -15.17 23.69
N LEU A 40 -16.47 -14.70 23.13
CA LEU A 40 -16.39 -14.38 21.71
C LEU A 40 -16.60 -15.62 20.83
N GLN A 41 -16.01 -16.77 21.20
CA GLN A 41 -16.19 -18.01 20.47
C GLN A 41 -17.65 -18.46 20.45
N ILE A 42 -18.32 -18.49 21.60
CA ILE A 42 -19.75 -18.85 21.70
C ILE A 42 -20.61 -17.92 20.84
N ALA A 43 -20.32 -16.61 20.86
CA ALA A 43 -21.07 -15.63 20.09
C ALA A 43 -20.87 -15.81 18.57
N VAL A 44 -19.63 -16.04 18.12
CA VAL A 44 -19.32 -16.32 16.71
C VAL A 44 -19.99 -17.61 16.24
N GLU A 45 -19.97 -18.69 17.04
CA GLU A 45 -20.67 -19.94 16.72
C GLU A 45 -22.20 -19.78 16.62
N GLN A 46 -22.77 -18.76 17.29
CA GLN A 46 -24.18 -18.40 17.21
C GLN A 46 -24.50 -17.45 16.05
N GLY A 47 -23.50 -17.05 15.25
CA GLY A 47 -23.66 -16.07 14.17
C GLY A 47 -23.83 -14.63 14.66
N LEU A 48 -23.43 -14.33 15.90
CA LEU A 48 -23.51 -12.98 16.46
C LEU A 48 -22.27 -12.15 16.09
N ALA A 49 -22.49 -10.86 15.87
CA ALA A 49 -21.41 -9.92 15.62
C ALA A 49 -20.63 -9.64 16.91
N CYS A 50 -19.32 -9.63 16.83
CA CYS A 50 -18.47 -9.45 17.99
C CYS A 50 -17.59 -8.19 17.90
N VAL A 51 -17.28 -7.61 19.06
CA VAL A 51 -16.36 -6.50 19.23
C VAL A 51 -15.41 -6.78 20.40
N CYS A 52 -14.12 -6.53 20.17
CA CYS A 52 -13.10 -6.50 21.23
C CYS A 52 -12.10 -5.36 20.97
N ARG A 53 -11.28 -5.02 21.97
CA ARG A 53 -10.25 -3.99 21.86
C ARG A 53 -8.91 -4.60 21.51
N GLU A 54 -8.61 -5.76 22.10
CA GLU A 54 -7.32 -6.41 21.94
C GLU A 54 -7.40 -7.50 20.89
N VAL A 55 -6.57 -7.38 19.84
CA VAL A 55 -6.53 -8.34 18.72
C VAL A 55 -6.23 -9.76 19.20
N SER A 56 -5.50 -9.92 20.32
CA SER A 56 -5.23 -11.22 20.91
C SER A 56 -6.47 -11.99 21.33
N ALA A 57 -7.55 -11.29 21.70
CA ALA A 57 -8.81 -11.94 22.06
C ALA A 57 -9.46 -12.59 20.82
N ALA A 58 -9.46 -11.90 19.69
CA ALA A 58 -9.96 -12.43 18.41
C ALA A 58 -9.07 -13.55 17.86
N LEU A 59 -7.74 -13.40 17.91
CA LEU A 59 -6.79 -14.37 17.36
C LEU A 59 -6.73 -15.70 18.13
N ALA A 60 -7.27 -15.75 19.35
CA ALA A 60 -7.40 -16.97 20.13
C ALA A 60 -8.48 -17.92 19.60
N LEU A 61 -9.42 -17.43 18.78
CA LEU A 61 -10.49 -18.25 18.19
C LEU A 61 -9.95 -19.05 17.00
N LYS A 62 -10.37 -20.31 16.90
CA LYS A 62 -9.93 -21.20 15.82
C LYS A 62 -10.64 -20.89 14.51
N GLU A 63 -11.87 -20.42 14.62
CA GLU A 63 -12.82 -20.11 13.55
C GLU A 63 -12.40 -18.87 12.74
N ILE A 64 -11.58 -17.98 13.32
CA ILE A 64 -11.03 -16.83 12.60
C ILE A 64 -9.89 -17.32 11.70
N GLU A 65 -10.05 -17.22 10.39
CA GLU A 65 -9.07 -17.69 9.41
C GLU A 65 -8.10 -16.58 8.97
N VAL A 66 -8.61 -15.34 8.88
CA VAL A 66 -7.89 -14.19 8.33
C VAL A 66 -8.04 -12.96 9.22
N LEU A 67 -6.94 -12.25 9.44
CA LEU A 67 -6.95 -10.88 9.93
C LEU A 67 -6.95 -9.90 8.75
N VAL A 68 -7.92 -8.98 8.71
CA VAL A 68 -7.88 -7.83 7.81
C VAL A 68 -7.37 -6.60 8.58
N GLU A 69 -6.19 -6.10 8.22
CA GLU A 69 -5.59 -4.93 8.87
C GLU A 69 -5.93 -3.64 8.10
N ALA A 70 -6.78 -2.80 8.70
CA ALA A 70 -7.30 -1.58 8.08
C ALA A 70 -7.24 -0.35 9.01
N THR A 71 -6.30 -0.31 9.96
CA THR A 71 -6.22 0.78 10.96
C THR A 71 -5.54 2.04 10.44
N GLY A 72 -4.72 1.95 9.39
CA GLY A 72 -3.93 3.06 8.86
C GLY A 72 -2.77 3.49 9.78
N THR A 73 -2.34 2.62 10.71
CA THR A 73 -1.23 2.88 11.63
C THR A 73 -0.10 1.86 11.47
N VAL A 74 1.15 2.30 11.52
CA VAL A 74 2.30 1.41 11.30
C VAL A 74 2.61 0.55 12.52
N GLY A 75 3.01 1.14 13.65
CA GLY A 75 3.42 0.39 14.84
C GLY A 75 2.34 -0.55 15.41
N PRO A 76 1.14 -0.03 15.76
CA PRO A 76 0.03 -0.87 16.24
C PRO A 76 -0.43 -1.89 15.21
N GLY A 77 -0.59 -1.50 13.94
CA GLY A 77 -0.97 -2.42 12.86
C GLY A 77 0.05 -3.57 12.71
N ALA A 78 1.35 -3.27 12.73
CA ALA A 78 2.39 -4.29 12.57
C ALA A 78 2.44 -5.25 13.76
N ARG A 79 2.10 -4.79 14.97
CA ARG A 79 1.91 -5.66 16.14
C ARG A 79 0.74 -6.63 15.93
N SER A 80 -0.39 -6.14 15.46
CA SER A 80 -1.57 -6.97 15.15
C SER A 80 -1.26 -8.00 14.06
N VAL A 81 -0.60 -7.59 12.98
CA VAL A 81 -0.18 -8.47 11.89
C VAL A 81 0.76 -9.57 12.37
N LEU A 82 1.82 -9.22 13.11
CA LEU A 82 2.74 -10.24 13.63
C LEU A 82 2.05 -11.18 14.60
N SER A 83 1.11 -10.68 15.40
CA SER A 83 0.35 -11.53 16.32
C SER A 83 -0.50 -12.52 15.54
N ALA A 84 -1.17 -12.09 14.46
CA ALA A 84 -1.93 -12.98 13.58
C ALA A 84 -1.04 -14.03 12.90
N ILE A 85 0.11 -13.62 12.37
CA ILE A 85 1.10 -14.53 11.76
C ILE A 85 1.56 -15.59 12.77
N HIS A 86 1.93 -15.20 13.99
CA HIS A 86 2.34 -16.15 15.03
C HIS A 86 1.20 -17.07 15.51
N SER A 87 -0.04 -16.61 15.42
CA SER A 87 -1.24 -17.41 15.70
C SER A 87 -1.65 -18.32 14.53
N GLY A 88 -0.87 -18.37 13.45
CA GLY A 88 -1.16 -19.20 12.28
C GLY A 88 -2.36 -18.71 11.46
N LYS A 89 -2.68 -17.42 11.52
CA LYS A 89 -3.77 -16.80 10.76
C LYS A 89 -3.22 -16.13 9.50
N HIS A 90 -3.99 -16.19 8.42
CA HIS A 90 -3.67 -15.42 7.22
C HIS A 90 -3.87 -13.92 7.48
N VAL A 91 -3.21 -13.07 6.70
CA VAL A 91 -3.29 -11.62 6.85
C VAL A 91 -3.51 -10.97 5.49
N VAL A 92 -4.53 -10.13 5.42
CA VAL A 92 -4.78 -9.21 4.30
C VAL A 92 -4.66 -7.78 4.83
N VAL A 93 -3.80 -6.98 4.23
CA VAL A 93 -3.51 -5.61 4.66
C VAL A 93 -4.14 -4.61 3.69
N MET A 94 -4.79 -3.57 4.22
CA MET A 94 -5.29 -2.42 3.46
C MET A 94 -4.55 -1.12 3.80
N ASN A 95 -3.51 -1.24 4.61
CA ASN A 95 -2.73 -0.15 5.19
C ASN A 95 -1.40 0.00 4.45
N ALA A 96 -1.40 0.81 3.39
CA ALA A 96 -0.21 1.03 2.55
C ALA A 96 0.96 1.60 3.37
N GLU A 97 0.67 2.39 4.40
CA GLU A 97 1.65 2.98 5.31
C GLU A 97 2.44 1.88 6.02
N LEU A 98 1.75 0.84 6.50
CA LEU A 98 2.38 -0.31 7.15
C LEU A 98 3.16 -1.17 6.16
N ASP A 99 2.53 -1.54 5.03
CA ASP A 99 3.16 -2.45 4.07
C ASP A 99 4.39 -1.84 3.41
N ALA A 100 4.32 -0.58 2.97
CA ALA A 100 5.46 0.11 2.38
C ALA A 100 6.63 0.27 3.38
N THR A 101 6.35 0.33 4.69
CA THR A 101 7.39 0.57 5.70
C THR A 101 8.05 -0.71 6.21
N VAL A 102 7.25 -1.73 6.54
CA VAL A 102 7.70 -2.98 7.19
C VAL A 102 7.13 -4.25 6.54
N GLY A 103 6.40 -4.13 5.42
CA GLY A 103 5.74 -5.25 4.76
C GLY A 103 6.70 -6.35 4.30
N CYS A 104 7.91 -6.01 3.85
CA CYS A 104 8.90 -7.01 3.44
C CYS A 104 9.31 -7.94 4.60
N TYR A 105 9.47 -7.39 5.80
CA TYR A 105 9.73 -8.17 7.01
C TYR A 105 8.51 -9.02 7.40
N LEU A 106 7.30 -8.46 7.34
CA LEU A 106 6.06 -9.17 7.69
C LEU A 106 5.79 -10.33 6.73
N ALA A 107 5.97 -10.12 5.42
CA ALA A 107 5.85 -11.14 4.40
C ALA A 107 6.83 -12.30 4.63
N GLU A 108 8.08 -12.00 4.99
CA GLU A 108 9.05 -13.04 5.32
C GLU A 108 8.69 -13.81 6.60
N ARG A 109 8.17 -13.14 7.64
CA ARG A 109 7.66 -13.84 8.83
C ARG A 109 6.46 -14.73 8.51
N ALA A 110 5.55 -14.28 7.64
CA ALA A 110 4.41 -15.06 7.18
C ALA A 110 4.84 -16.31 6.40
N ARG A 111 5.80 -16.16 5.48
CA ARG A 111 6.41 -17.28 4.73
C ARG A 111 7.04 -18.31 5.67
N GLN A 112 7.76 -17.87 6.69
CA GLN A 112 8.36 -18.75 7.70
C GLN A 112 7.33 -19.50 8.55
N GLN A 113 6.16 -18.89 8.80
CA GLN A 113 5.05 -19.53 9.52
C GLN A 113 4.11 -20.34 8.62
N GLY A 114 4.29 -20.30 7.29
CA GLY A 114 3.44 -21.01 6.34
C GLY A 114 2.03 -20.43 6.22
N VAL A 115 1.86 -19.13 6.43
CA VAL A 115 0.59 -18.41 6.27
C VAL A 115 0.69 -17.35 5.17
N VAL A 116 -0.43 -17.03 4.52
CA VAL A 116 -0.53 -15.94 3.56
C VAL A 116 -0.45 -14.59 4.26
N TYR A 117 0.38 -13.70 3.73
CA TYR A 117 0.38 -12.25 3.98
C TYR A 117 0.31 -11.56 2.62
N GLY A 118 -0.59 -10.60 2.45
CA GLY A 118 -0.67 -9.80 1.23
C GLY A 118 -1.42 -8.50 1.41
N TYR A 119 -1.23 -7.59 0.46
CA TYR A 119 -1.99 -6.36 0.35
C TYR A 119 -3.29 -6.61 -0.43
N ALA A 120 -4.36 -5.92 -0.05
CA ALA A 120 -5.70 -6.16 -0.58
C ALA A 120 -5.87 -5.68 -2.03
N ASP A 121 -6.74 -6.36 -2.77
CA ASP A 121 -7.29 -5.89 -4.03
C ASP A 121 -8.21 -4.68 -3.84
N GLY A 122 -8.53 -4.01 -4.94
CA GLY A 122 -9.42 -2.85 -4.97
C GLY A 122 -8.75 -1.52 -4.68
N ASP A 123 -7.58 -1.50 -4.05
CA ASP A 123 -6.69 -0.34 -4.06
C ASP A 123 -5.63 -0.52 -5.16
N HIS A 124 -4.97 0.57 -5.52
CA HIS A 124 -4.11 0.64 -6.70
C HIS A 124 -3.07 -0.49 -6.82
N PRO A 125 -2.36 -0.92 -5.75
CA PRO A 125 -1.35 -1.98 -5.86
C PRO A 125 -1.94 -3.32 -6.31
N GLY A 126 -3.03 -3.76 -5.68
CA GLY A 126 -3.69 -5.02 -6.02
C GLY A 126 -4.27 -4.98 -7.44
N VAL A 127 -4.90 -3.86 -7.81
CA VAL A 127 -5.45 -3.69 -9.15
C VAL A 127 -4.36 -3.68 -10.23
N LEU A 128 -3.25 -2.99 -9.99
CA LEU A 128 -2.10 -3.00 -10.90
C LEU A 128 -1.47 -4.39 -10.98
N MET A 129 -1.37 -5.12 -9.87
CA MET A 129 -0.83 -6.49 -9.87
C MET A 129 -1.63 -7.41 -10.79
N ARG A 130 -2.96 -7.34 -10.78
CA ARG A 130 -3.79 -8.13 -11.72
C ARG A 130 -3.45 -7.87 -13.18
N ILE A 131 -3.21 -6.60 -13.54
CA ILE A 131 -2.88 -6.22 -14.91
C ILE A 131 -1.46 -6.68 -15.26
N LEU A 132 -0.53 -6.56 -14.30
CA LEU A 132 0.85 -6.99 -14.46
C LEU A 132 0.95 -8.51 -14.64
N GLU A 133 0.30 -9.31 -13.80
CA GLU A 133 0.27 -10.77 -13.91
C GLU A 133 -0.32 -11.22 -15.25
N TRP A 134 -1.39 -10.56 -15.70
CA TRP A 134 -1.97 -10.83 -17.02
C TRP A 134 -1.02 -10.47 -18.16
N ALA A 135 -0.37 -9.30 -18.09
CA ALA A 135 0.56 -8.84 -19.12
C ALA A 135 1.80 -9.75 -19.20
N ASP A 136 2.36 -10.13 -18.04
CA ASP A 136 3.50 -11.04 -17.92
C ASP A 136 3.16 -12.43 -18.45
N LEU A 137 1.99 -12.98 -18.11
CA LEU A 137 1.51 -14.27 -18.61
C LEU A 137 1.38 -14.31 -20.15
N LEU A 138 1.08 -13.17 -20.77
CA LEU A 138 1.02 -13.02 -22.22
C LEU A 138 2.39 -12.70 -22.87
N GLY A 139 3.45 -12.55 -22.06
CA GLY A 139 4.81 -12.30 -22.53
C GLY A 139 5.11 -10.83 -22.87
N PHE A 140 4.34 -9.88 -22.35
CA PHE A 140 4.68 -8.46 -22.48
C PHE A 140 5.80 -8.09 -21.50
N GLU A 141 6.81 -7.36 -21.99
CA GLU A 141 7.76 -6.69 -21.12
C GLU A 141 7.08 -5.49 -20.46
N VAL A 142 7.14 -5.40 -19.13
CA VAL A 142 6.53 -4.27 -18.40
C VAL A 142 7.38 -3.01 -18.56
N VAL A 143 6.85 -2.01 -19.26
CA VAL A 143 7.48 -0.70 -19.40
C VAL A 143 7.19 0.15 -18.16
N ALA A 144 5.91 0.32 -17.82
CA ALA A 144 5.50 1.14 -16.68
C ALA A 144 4.21 0.64 -16.04
N ALA A 145 4.14 0.70 -14.70
CA ALA A 145 2.89 0.54 -13.94
C ALA A 145 2.50 1.89 -13.32
N VAL A 146 1.28 2.36 -13.62
CA VAL A 146 0.92 3.76 -13.47
C VAL A 146 -0.39 3.97 -12.73
N ASN A 147 -0.33 4.79 -11.68
CA ASN A 147 -1.49 5.32 -10.97
C ASN A 147 -2.01 6.58 -11.66
N CYS A 148 -3.33 6.79 -11.77
CA CYS A 148 -3.87 8.01 -12.39
C CYS A 148 -4.41 8.96 -11.32
N ARG A 149 -4.04 10.25 -11.39
CA ARG A 149 -4.46 11.27 -10.42
C ARG A 149 -4.86 12.57 -11.12
N ASP A 150 -5.98 13.15 -10.72
CA ASP A 150 -6.41 14.46 -11.26
C ASP A 150 -5.41 15.58 -10.94
N SER A 151 -4.89 15.60 -9.71
CA SER A 151 -3.99 16.63 -9.21
C SER A 151 -3.16 16.13 -8.03
N VAL A 152 -1.99 16.75 -7.83
CA VAL A 152 -1.12 16.58 -6.67
C VAL A 152 -0.65 17.97 -6.23
N ASP A 153 -0.79 18.26 -4.94
CA ASP A 153 -0.34 19.50 -4.31
C ASP A 153 0.43 19.17 -3.03
N VAL A 154 1.76 19.10 -3.12
CA VAL A 154 2.65 18.81 -1.99
C VAL A 154 2.53 19.83 -0.84
N ARG A 155 1.92 20.99 -1.08
CA ARG A 155 1.64 22.02 -0.06
C ARG A 155 0.28 21.86 0.60
N ALA A 156 -0.54 20.92 0.16
CA ALA A 156 -1.82 20.64 0.80
C ALA A 156 -1.61 20.37 2.30
N THR A 157 -2.50 20.92 3.12
CA THR A 157 -2.56 20.75 4.56
C THR A 157 -3.94 20.25 4.98
N PRO A 158 -4.11 19.77 6.22
CA PRO A 158 -5.44 19.48 6.77
C PRO A 158 -6.46 20.61 6.56
N ASP A 159 -6.02 21.87 6.67
CA ASP A 159 -6.88 23.04 6.50
C ASP A 159 -7.40 23.16 5.06
N SER A 160 -6.52 23.03 4.06
CA SER A 160 -6.95 23.04 2.65
C SER A 160 -7.77 21.81 2.26
N ALA A 161 -7.61 20.69 2.99
CA ALA A 161 -8.27 19.42 2.70
C ALA A 161 -9.68 19.30 3.30
N MET A 162 -10.13 20.24 4.14
CA MET A 162 -11.42 20.16 4.85
C MET A 162 -12.62 19.88 3.93
N GLN A 163 -12.70 20.57 2.78
CA GLN A 163 -13.82 20.38 1.85
C GLN A 163 -13.81 18.98 1.23
N ARG A 164 -12.62 18.48 0.83
CA ARG A 164 -12.46 17.14 0.28
C ARG A 164 -12.78 16.08 1.34
N ALA A 165 -12.31 16.28 2.57
CA ALA A 165 -12.58 15.40 3.72
C ALA A 165 -14.08 15.23 3.98
N ALA A 166 -14.84 16.33 3.98
CA ALA A 166 -16.29 16.28 4.15
C ALA A 166 -17.00 15.50 3.03
N ARG A 167 -16.59 15.69 1.76
CA ARG A 167 -17.14 14.95 0.61
C ARG A 167 -16.84 13.45 0.70
N MET A 168 -15.62 13.10 1.10
CA MET A 168 -15.15 11.73 1.25
C MET A 168 -15.61 11.07 2.55
N ARG A 169 -16.22 11.81 3.49
CA ARG A 169 -16.58 11.36 4.84
C ARG A 169 -15.39 10.75 5.59
N THR A 170 -14.25 11.41 5.50
CA THR A 170 -13.00 11.00 6.16
C THR A 170 -12.37 12.15 6.92
N SER A 171 -11.25 11.90 7.61
CA SER A 171 -10.53 12.95 8.33
C SER A 171 -9.79 13.90 7.38
N PRO A 172 -9.58 15.18 7.77
CA PRO A 172 -8.77 16.12 7.00
C PRO A 172 -7.34 15.64 6.72
N LYS A 173 -6.72 14.90 7.66
CA LYS A 173 -5.39 14.32 7.45
C LYS A 173 -5.39 13.25 6.35
N ILE A 174 -6.35 12.34 6.37
CA ILE A 174 -6.49 11.31 5.32
C ILE A 174 -6.78 11.98 3.97
N ALA A 175 -7.69 12.96 3.92
CA ALA A 175 -7.95 13.71 2.69
C ALA A 175 -6.70 14.43 2.17
N CYS A 176 -5.91 15.03 3.07
CA CYS A 176 -4.66 15.71 2.75
C CYS A 176 -3.60 14.74 2.21
N SER A 177 -3.45 13.53 2.76
CA SER A 177 -2.45 12.57 2.29
C SER A 177 -2.70 12.08 0.86
N PHE A 178 -3.95 12.13 0.40
CA PHE A 178 -4.26 11.94 -1.01
C PHE A 178 -3.83 13.16 -1.82
N MET A 179 -4.18 14.37 -1.38
CA MET A 179 -3.89 15.62 -2.09
C MET A 179 -2.39 15.88 -2.24
N ASP A 180 -1.60 15.67 -1.19
CA ASP A 180 -0.14 15.90 -1.21
C ASP A 180 0.67 14.79 -1.88
N GLY A 181 0.00 13.75 -2.38
CA GLY A 181 0.62 12.64 -3.09
C GLY A 181 1.26 11.59 -2.19
N THR A 182 1.26 11.76 -0.86
CA THR A 182 1.88 10.79 0.06
C THR A 182 1.29 9.39 -0.11
N LYS A 183 -0.05 9.28 -0.18
CA LYS A 183 -0.71 7.97 -0.33
C LYS A 183 -0.34 7.27 -1.65
N MET A 184 -0.25 8.03 -2.74
CA MET A 184 0.18 7.52 -4.06
C MET A 184 1.61 6.97 -4.01
N ASN A 185 2.53 7.68 -3.36
CA ASN A 185 3.91 7.21 -3.22
C ASN A 185 4.00 5.92 -2.38
N LEU A 186 3.17 5.80 -1.32
CA LEU A 186 3.10 4.58 -0.51
C LEU A 186 2.58 3.38 -1.30
N VAL A 187 1.48 3.54 -2.04
CA VAL A 187 0.95 2.43 -2.87
C VAL A 187 1.91 2.06 -4.01
N SER A 188 2.63 3.02 -4.60
CA SER A 188 3.69 2.71 -5.56
C SER A 188 4.85 1.92 -4.93
N ALA A 189 5.19 2.16 -3.66
CA ALA A 189 6.22 1.40 -2.95
C ALA A 189 5.76 -0.03 -2.61
N VAL A 190 4.50 -0.22 -2.23
CA VAL A 190 3.89 -1.55 -2.08
C VAL A 190 4.03 -2.34 -3.38
N LEU A 191 3.64 -1.73 -4.51
CA LEU A 191 3.76 -2.36 -5.83
C LEU A 191 5.22 -2.67 -6.19
N SER A 192 6.13 -1.71 -5.97
CA SER A 192 7.56 -1.86 -6.25
C SER A 192 8.15 -3.06 -5.51
N ASN A 193 7.88 -3.18 -4.21
CA ASN A 193 8.41 -4.25 -3.37
C ASN A 193 7.81 -5.63 -3.66
N ALA A 194 6.67 -5.68 -4.36
CA ALA A 194 6.05 -6.93 -4.83
C ALA A 194 6.43 -7.33 -6.26
N THR A 195 7.04 -6.44 -7.04
CA THR A 195 7.26 -6.66 -8.49
C THR A 195 8.72 -6.46 -8.91
N GLY A 196 9.53 -5.76 -8.12
CA GLY A 196 10.87 -5.32 -8.51
C GLY A 196 10.88 -4.06 -9.38
N LEU A 197 9.72 -3.54 -9.78
CA LEU A 197 9.61 -2.24 -10.44
C LEU A 197 10.08 -1.14 -9.49
N VAL A 198 10.68 -0.07 -10.02
CA VAL A 198 11.29 0.99 -9.20
C VAL A 198 11.08 2.37 -9.82
N PRO A 199 10.92 3.44 -9.01
CA PRO A 199 10.80 4.79 -9.54
C PRO A 199 12.12 5.21 -10.22
N GLU A 200 12.04 5.78 -11.43
CA GLU A 200 13.23 6.26 -12.13
C GLU A 200 13.86 7.48 -11.41
N VAL A 201 13.01 8.42 -11.01
CA VAL A 201 13.35 9.60 -10.19
C VAL A 201 12.58 9.61 -8.88
N ARG A 202 13.12 10.29 -7.85
CA ARG A 202 12.42 10.49 -6.58
C ARG A 202 11.06 11.13 -6.81
N GLY A 203 10.02 10.55 -6.21
CA GLY A 203 8.65 11.02 -6.31
C GLY A 203 7.96 10.67 -7.63
N MET A 204 8.63 9.93 -8.54
CA MET A 204 8.17 9.62 -9.89
C MET A 204 8.08 10.86 -10.81
N HIS A 205 7.88 10.67 -12.12
CA HIS A 205 7.87 11.77 -13.08
C HIS A 205 6.57 12.58 -13.07
N GLY A 206 5.43 11.94 -12.86
CA GLY A 206 4.14 12.63 -12.84
C GLY A 206 3.72 13.17 -14.21
N VAL A 207 3.64 12.26 -15.18
CA VAL A 207 3.45 12.60 -16.59
C VAL A 207 2.05 13.16 -16.83
N LYS A 208 1.95 14.38 -17.37
CA LYS A 208 0.68 14.96 -17.81
C LYS A 208 0.28 14.36 -19.14
N THR A 209 -0.82 13.61 -19.19
CA THR A 209 -1.23 12.88 -20.40
C THR A 209 -2.76 12.63 -20.41
N THR A 210 -3.25 12.02 -21.49
CA THR A 210 -4.59 11.43 -21.62
C THR A 210 -4.47 9.94 -21.94
N ILE A 211 -5.56 9.17 -21.89
CA ILE A 211 -5.59 7.75 -22.26
C ILE A 211 -5.04 7.56 -23.68
N LYS A 212 -5.45 8.44 -24.60
CA LYS A 212 -5.04 8.38 -26.02
C LYS A 212 -3.52 8.55 -26.20
N ASP A 213 -2.91 9.41 -25.39
CA ASP A 213 -1.53 9.85 -25.59
C ASP A 213 -0.54 9.20 -24.60
N ALA A 214 -1.03 8.42 -23.63
CA ALA A 214 -0.24 7.84 -22.54
C ALA A 214 1.03 7.12 -23.01
N VAL A 215 0.92 6.23 -23.99
CA VAL A 215 2.08 5.48 -24.50
C VAL A 215 3.16 6.41 -25.04
N ARG A 216 2.77 7.41 -25.84
CA ARG A 216 3.71 8.39 -26.41
C ARG A 216 4.34 9.25 -25.32
N ASP A 217 3.51 9.80 -24.44
CA ASP A 217 3.96 10.80 -23.47
C ASP A 217 4.86 10.17 -22.40
N PHE A 218 4.58 8.93 -21.96
CA PHE A 218 5.49 8.17 -21.12
C PHE A 218 6.77 7.75 -21.86
N GLY A 219 6.66 7.30 -23.12
CA GLY A 219 7.84 6.95 -23.92
C GLY A 219 8.80 8.11 -24.19
N ASN A 220 8.32 9.36 -24.11
CA ASN A 220 9.15 10.57 -24.22
C ASN A 220 9.85 10.95 -22.91
N VAL A 221 9.38 10.43 -21.77
CA VAL A 221 9.85 10.80 -20.43
C VAL A 221 10.75 9.72 -19.82
N LEU A 222 10.36 8.46 -19.96
CA LEU A 222 11.05 7.33 -19.33
C LEU A 222 12.35 7.02 -20.06
N GLY A 223 13.43 6.82 -19.30
CA GLY A 223 14.72 6.40 -19.83
C GLY A 223 14.88 4.88 -19.90
N ARG A 224 14.00 4.11 -19.25
CA ARG A 224 14.06 2.64 -19.18
C ARG A 224 12.69 1.99 -18.93
N PRO A 225 12.51 0.70 -19.26
CA PRO A 225 11.37 -0.08 -18.80
C PRO A 225 11.49 -0.43 -17.30
N GLY A 226 10.48 -1.13 -16.76
CA GLY A 226 10.47 -1.60 -15.39
C GLY A 226 10.30 -0.50 -14.34
N VAL A 227 9.40 0.46 -14.59
CA VAL A 227 9.16 1.61 -13.69
C VAL A 227 7.78 1.61 -13.06
N VAL A 228 7.69 2.18 -11.85
CA VAL A 228 6.43 2.68 -11.29
C VAL A 228 6.37 4.19 -11.50
N ASP A 229 5.20 4.71 -11.88
CA ASP A 229 4.99 6.15 -12.02
C ASP A 229 3.52 6.55 -11.80
N TYR A 230 3.16 7.80 -12.10
CA TYR A 230 1.78 8.26 -12.10
C TYR A 230 1.48 9.20 -13.29
N ALA A 231 0.24 9.14 -13.77
CA ALA A 231 -0.31 10.09 -14.72
C ALA A 231 -1.02 11.24 -13.98
N LEU A 232 -0.87 12.46 -14.48
CA LEU A 232 -1.41 13.67 -13.87
C LEU A 232 -2.44 14.35 -14.79
N GLY A 233 -3.69 14.45 -14.32
CA GLY A 233 -4.82 15.00 -15.06
C GLY A 233 -5.39 14.00 -16.07
N GLY A 234 -5.85 14.50 -17.21
CA GLY A 234 -6.37 13.67 -18.30
C GLY A 234 -7.78 13.12 -18.05
N ASP A 235 -8.11 12.07 -18.79
CA ASP A 235 -9.43 11.43 -18.86
C ASP A 235 -9.47 10.04 -18.20
N PHE A 236 -8.56 9.79 -17.24
CA PHE A 236 -8.42 8.49 -16.56
C PHE A 236 -9.36 8.27 -15.38
N GLY A 237 -9.89 9.33 -14.78
CA GLY A 237 -10.53 9.26 -13.46
C GLY A 237 -9.56 8.72 -12.40
N GLU A 238 -10.06 7.92 -11.46
CA GLU A 238 -9.26 7.23 -10.43
C GLU A 238 -8.84 5.82 -10.93
N GLY A 239 -8.52 5.69 -12.22
CA GLY A 239 -8.09 4.42 -12.82
C GLY A 239 -6.60 4.14 -12.67
N VAL A 240 -6.17 2.99 -13.18
CA VAL A 240 -4.75 2.60 -13.26
C VAL A 240 -4.45 1.97 -14.61
N PHE A 241 -3.20 2.01 -15.05
CA PHE A 241 -2.78 1.30 -16.25
C PHE A 241 -1.37 0.73 -16.18
N VAL A 242 -1.13 -0.25 -17.04
CA VAL A 242 0.20 -0.77 -17.35
C VAL A 242 0.52 -0.47 -18.81
N ILE A 243 1.73 -0.02 -19.08
CA ILE A 243 2.30 0.01 -20.43
C ILE A 243 3.11 -1.27 -20.61
N GLY A 244 2.68 -2.14 -21.51
CA GLY A 244 3.39 -3.37 -21.87
C GLY A 244 3.97 -3.28 -23.27
N ARG A 245 5.21 -3.76 -23.43
CA ARG A 245 5.92 -3.85 -24.70
C ARG A 245 5.86 -5.26 -25.24
N CYS A 246 5.41 -5.43 -26.47
CA CYS A 246 5.53 -6.70 -27.17
C CYS A 246 6.89 -6.78 -27.86
N THR A 247 7.77 -7.63 -27.34
CA THR A 247 9.13 -7.83 -27.88
C THR A 247 9.12 -8.53 -29.24
N ASP A 248 8.11 -9.38 -29.51
CA ASP A 248 7.87 -10.04 -30.81
C ASP A 248 6.96 -9.21 -31.76
N TRP A 249 6.88 -7.88 -31.56
CA TRP A 249 5.98 -6.98 -32.31
C TRP A 249 6.07 -7.14 -33.83
N GLU A 250 7.24 -7.38 -34.41
CA GLU A 250 7.38 -7.55 -35.86
C GLU A 250 6.56 -8.71 -36.42
N ARG A 251 6.32 -9.76 -35.60
CA ARG A 251 5.54 -10.94 -35.98
C ARG A 251 4.05 -10.77 -35.71
N VAL A 252 3.71 -10.19 -34.56
CA VAL A 252 2.32 -10.16 -34.07
C VAL A 252 1.64 -8.80 -34.23
N GLY A 253 2.39 -7.75 -34.56
CA GLY A 253 1.91 -6.37 -34.51
C GLY A 253 0.78 -6.06 -35.48
N HIS A 254 0.75 -6.74 -36.63
CA HIS A 254 -0.39 -6.71 -37.54
C HIS A 254 -1.70 -7.14 -36.83
N TYR A 255 -1.66 -8.15 -35.97
CA TYR A 255 -2.85 -8.60 -35.23
C TYR A 255 -3.25 -7.58 -34.18
N SER A 256 -2.30 -6.96 -33.50
CA SER A 256 -2.58 -5.94 -32.50
C SER A 256 -3.21 -4.69 -33.10
N ASP A 257 -2.75 -4.23 -34.27
CA ASP A 257 -3.38 -3.12 -35.00
C ASP A 257 -4.77 -3.52 -35.52
N TYR A 258 -4.91 -4.76 -36.02
CA TYR A 258 -6.21 -5.33 -36.40
C TYR A 258 -7.19 -5.33 -35.22
N LEU A 259 -6.73 -5.74 -34.03
CA LEU A 259 -7.47 -5.77 -32.77
C LEU A 259 -7.57 -4.41 -32.05
N LYS A 260 -7.09 -3.33 -32.68
CA LYS A 260 -7.21 -1.94 -32.20
C LYS A 260 -6.46 -1.64 -30.91
N LEU A 261 -5.40 -2.41 -30.61
CA LEU A 261 -4.45 -2.08 -29.54
C LEU A 261 -3.53 -0.91 -29.90
N GLY A 262 -3.32 -0.67 -31.19
CA GLY A 262 -2.50 0.43 -31.71
C GLY A 262 -1.28 -0.04 -32.47
N PRO A 263 -0.42 0.90 -32.91
CA PRO A 263 0.69 0.63 -33.83
C PRO A 263 1.93 0.02 -33.16
N GLY A 264 1.89 -0.27 -31.85
CA GLY A 264 2.99 -0.88 -31.10
C GLY A 264 4.32 -0.10 -31.12
N PRO A 265 5.40 -0.70 -30.59
CA PRO A 265 5.44 -1.99 -29.88
C PRO A 265 4.88 -1.92 -28.45
N ASP A 266 4.59 -0.70 -27.97
CA ASP A 266 4.08 -0.44 -26.63
C ASP A 266 2.56 -0.24 -26.64
N TYR A 267 1.86 -0.79 -25.64
CA TYR A 267 0.40 -0.75 -25.54
C TYR A 267 -0.06 -0.42 -24.14
N LEU A 268 -1.26 0.16 -24.07
CA LEU A 268 -1.90 0.57 -22.82
C LEU A 268 -2.93 -0.46 -22.36
N PHE A 269 -2.73 -0.99 -21.15
CA PHE A 269 -3.70 -1.84 -20.47
C PHE A 269 -4.32 -1.06 -19.31
N PHE A 270 -5.46 -0.43 -19.58
CA PHE A 270 -6.12 0.51 -18.66
C PHE A 270 -7.34 -0.12 -17.98
N ARG A 271 -7.42 0.04 -16.66
CA ARG A 271 -8.62 -0.26 -15.87
C ARG A 271 -9.21 1.05 -15.33
N PRO A 272 -10.42 1.46 -15.76
CA PRO A 272 -11.00 2.77 -15.43
C PRO A 272 -11.66 2.87 -14.06
N PHE A 273 -11.42 1.90 -13.17
CA PHE A 273 -12.02 1.87 -11.85
C PHE A 273 -11.24 0.96 -10.90
N HIS A 274 -11.39 1.25 -9.62
CA HIS A 274 -11.04 0.38 -8.50
C HIS A 274 -12.14 0.52 -7.44
N LEU A 275 -12.54 -0.55 -6.75
CA LEU A 275 -13.66 -0.50 -5.80
C LEU A 275 -13.23 -0.52 -4.32
N CYS A 276 -11.94 -0.28 -4.07
CA CYS A 276 -11.35 -0.17 -2.74
C CYS A 276 -11.75 -1.37 -1.85
N HIS A 277 -12.27 -1.08 -0.66
CA HIS A 277 -12.69 -2.06 0.33
C HIS A 277 -13.74 -3.07 -0.16
N LEU A 278 -14.47 -2.80 -1.25
CA LEU A 278 -15.43 -3.76 -1.80
C LEU A 278 -14.74 -4.97 -2.43
N GLU A 279 -13.56 -4.78 -3.02
CA GLU A 279 -12.77 -5.84 -3.64
C GLU A 279 -11.83 -6.54 -2.65
N ALA A 280 -11.56 -5.97 -1.48
CA ALA A 280 -10.69 -6.57 -0.46
C ALA A 280 -11.14 -7.98 0.00
N THR A 281 -12.44 -8.28 -0.11
CA THR A 281 -12.98 -9.62 0.18
C THR A 281 -12.51 -10.70 -0.81
N LEU A 282 -12.12 -10.32 -2.03
CA LEU A 282 -11.48 -11.22 -3.00
C LEU A 282 -10.14 -11.71 -2.45
N SER A 283 -9.30 -10.82 -1.94
CA SER A 283 -8.02 -11.18 -1.31
C SER A 283 -8.18 -12.06 -0.08
N VAL A 284 -9.25 -11.87 0.70
CA VAL A 284 -9.57 -12.76 1.82
C VAL A 284 -9.89 -14.17 1.32
N ALA A 285 -10.73 -14.28 0.29
CA ALA A 285 -11.07 -15.57 -0.30
C ALA A 285 -9.84 -16.26 -0.91
N GLU A 286 -8.98 -15.53 -1.63
CA GLU A 286 -7.74 -16.05 -2.21
C GLU A 286 -6.78 -16.58 -1.16
N ALA A 287 -6.59 -15.82 -0.07
CA ALA A 287 -5.72 -16.21 1.02
C ALA A 287 -6.17 -17.51 1.71
N VAL A 288 -7.48 -17.74 1.85
CA VAL A 288 -8.02 -18.94 2.52
C VAL A 288 -8.14 -20.12 1.57
N ILE A 289 -8.72 -19.91 0.38
CA ILE A 289 -9.10 -20.97 -0.56
C ILE A 289 -7.90 -21.42 -1.38
N TYR A 290 -7.19 -20.46 -1.98
CA TYR A 290 -6.06 -20.74 -2.88
C TYR A 290 -4.71 -20.71 -2.15
N ARG A 291 -4.67 -20.13 -0.94
CA ARG A 291 -3.45 -19.89 -0.18
C ARG A 291 -2.45 -19.02 -0.93
N GLU A 292 -2.98 -18.05 -1.66
CA GLU A 292 -2.21 -17.11 -2.48
C GLU A 292 -2.55 -15.67 -2.06
N PRO A 293 -1.56 -14.78 -1.94
CA PRO A 293 -1.82 -13.36 -1.78
C PRO A 293 -2.19 -12.74 -3.14
N THR A 294 -3.07 -11.74 -3.14
CA THR A 294 -3.30 -10.91 -4.35
C THR A 294 -2.02 -10.18 -4.76
N ILE A 295 -1.27 -9.68 -3.78
CA ILE A 295 0.03 -9.01 -3.95
C ILE A 295 0.79 -9.14 -2.63
N ALA A 296 2.08 -9.44 -2.69
CA ALA A 296 2.93 -9.49 -1.50
C ALA A 296 4.38 -9.14 -1.84
N PRO A 297 5.15 -8.55 -0.90
CA PRO A 297 6.58 -8.36 -1.09
C PRO A 297 7.30 -9.67 -1.43
N ILE A 298 8.14 -9.63 -2.47
CA ILE A 298 8.83 -10.82 -3.01
C ILE A 298 10.19 -11.09 -2.37
N GLY A 299 10.75 -10.12 -1.63
CA GLY A 299 12.08 -10.23 -1.04
C GLY A 299 12.48 -8.98 -0.27
N ALA A 300 13.74 -8.56 -0.42
CA ALA A 300 14.19 -7.29 0.14
C ALA A 300 13.48 -6.10 -0.53
N PRO A 301 13.30 -4.98 0.20
CA PRO A 301 12.75 -3.76 -0.39
C PRO A 301 13.63 -3.26 -1.54
N VAL A 302 13.00 -2.88 -2.65
CA VAL A 302 13.66 -2.18 -3.78
C VAL A 302 13.32 -0.69 -3.80
N ALA A 303 12.22 -0.30 -3.15
CA ALA A 303 11.79 1.07 -3.01
C ALA A 303 11.31 1.36 -1.59
N ASP A 304 11.43 2.62 -1.18
CA ASP A 304 10.94 3.12 0.10
C ASP A 304 10.34 4.53 -0.08
N VAL A 305 9.52 4.97 0.86
CA VAL A 305 8.94 6.31 0.85
C VAL A 305 9.60 7.14 1.94
N ILE A 306 10.28 8.20 1.53
CA ILE A 306 10.97 9.13 2.45
C ILE A 306 10.07 10.30 2.83
N ALA A 307 10.27 10.85 4.02
CA ALA A 307 9.64 12.09 4.45
C ALA A 307 10.39 13.30 3.87
N VAL A 308 9.66 14.22 3.25
CA VAL A 308 10.16 15.49 2.72
C VAL A 308 9.47 16.64 3.44
N ALA A 309 10.25 17.61 3.93
CA ALA A 309 9.74 18.71 4.74
C ALA A 309 8.74 19.57 3.94
N LYS A 310 7.50 19.70 4.43
CA LYS A 310 6.44 20.49 3.79
C LYS A 310 6.62 21.99 4.05
N ARG A 311 7.25 22.32 5.16
CA ARG A 311 7.62 23.65 5.66
C ARG A 311 9.03 23.63 6.24
N ASN A 312 9.59 24.80 6.55
CA ASN A 312 10.81 24.85 7.36
C ASN A 312 10.56 24.22 8.73
N LEU A 313 11.42 23.27 9.09
CA LEU A 313 11.42 22.55 10.36
C LEU A 313 12.56 23.06 11.23
N HIS A 314 12.27 23.30 12.51
CA HIS A 314 13.25 23.80 13.48
C HIS A 314 13.47 22.78 14.60
N PRO A 315 14.65 22.78 15.25
CA PRO A 315 14.87 21.95 16.42
C PRO A 315 13.76 22.12 17.47
N GLY A 316 13.22 21.01 17.96
CA GLY A 316 12.07 20.94 18.85
C GLY A 316 10.72 20.75 18.16
N ASP A 317 10.61 20.94 16.85
CA ASP A 317 9.39 20.61 16.09
C ASP A 317 9.10 19.10 16.19
N VAL A 318 7.83 18.73 16.38
CA VAL A 318 7.38 17.33 16.33
C VAL A 318 6.69 17.09 14.99
N LEU A 319 7.12 16.06 14.26
CA LEU A 319 6.51 15.68 13.00
C LEU A 319 5.09 15.13 13.26
N ASP A 320 4.09 15.76 12.66
CA ASP A 320 2.68 15.55 12.98
C ASP A 320 2.00 14.39 12.22
N GLY A 321 2.78 13.61 11.47
CA GLY A 321 2.34 12.42 10.75
C GLY A 321 1.81 12.68 9.34
N ILE A 322 1.48 11.59 8.65
CA ILE A 322 1.07 11.58 7.24
C ILE A 322 -0.20 12.43 7.03
N GLY A 323 -0.18 13.24 5.96
CA GLY A 323 -1.26 14.20 5.65
C GLY A 323 -1.32 15.37 6.64
N GLY A 324 -0.28 15.57 7.45
CA GLY A 324 -0.12 16.70 8.35
C GLY A 324 0.49 17.94 7.67
N PHE A 325 0.99 18.84 8.51
CA PHE A 325 1.60 20.11 8.14
C PHE A 325 3.13 20.03 8.01
N SER A 326 3.77 19.00 8.57
CA SER A 326 5.24 18.98 8.71
C SER A 326 5.95 18.37 7.50
N PHE A 327 5.39 17.34 6.88
CA PHE A 327 6.03 16.63 5.78
C PHE A 327 5.01 16.01 4.79
N TYR A 328 5.50 15.61 3.63
CA TYR A 328 4.83 14.74 2.66
C TYR A 328 5.77 13.60 2.26
N GLY A 329 5.24 12.52 1.70
CA GLY A 329 6.00 11.34 1.30
C GLY A 329 6.39 11.33 -0.18
N GLN A 330 7.62 10.93 -0.49
CA GLN A 330 8.07 10.65 -1.86
C GLN A 330 8.75 9.28 -1.94
N ILE A 331 8.37 8.47 -2.93
CA ILE A 331 9.02 7.20 -3.21
C ILE A 331 10.41 7.44 -3.79
N ASP A 332 11.36 6.59 -3.42
CA ASP A 332 12.69 6.54 -3.98
C ASP A 332 13.18 5.08 -4.04
N THR A 333 14.27 4.81 -4.74
CA THR A 333 14.91 3.49 -4.62
C THR A 333 15.49 3.33 -3.22
N VAL A 334 15.56 2.10 -2.71
CA VAL A 334 16.03 1.84 -1.36
C VAL A 334 17.46 2.40 -1.12
N GLU A 335 18.31 2.39 -2.15
CA GLU A 335 19.67 2.92 -2.07
C GLU A 335 19.67 4.44 -1.86
N ARG A 336 18.80 5.16 -2.57
CA ARG A 336 18.70 6.63 -2.46
C ARG A 336 17.91 7.05 -1.22
N ALA A 337 17.03 6.19 -0.70
CA ALA A 337 16.22 6.45 0.49
C ALA A 337 16.97 6.26 1.82
N ARG A 338 18.07 5.48 1.83
CA ARG A 338 18.73 4.94 3.03
C ARG A 338 19.04 5.96 4.13
N GLU A 339 19.44 7.17 3.76
CA GLU A 339 19.88 8.22 4.69
C GLU A 339 18.72 9.11 5.19
N PHE A 340 17.51 8.90 4.71
CA PHE A 340 16.34 9.71 5.01
C PHE A 340 15.34 9.00 5.92
N VAL A 341 14.51 9.78 6.61
CA VAL A 341 13.47 9.26 7.50
C VAL A 341 12.39 8.56 6.67
N PRO A 342 12.09 7.26 6.94
CA PRO A 342 10.96 6.59 6.30
C PRO A 342 9.65 7.26 6.70
N CYS A 343 8.82 7.59 5.71
CA CYS A 343 7.57 8.32 5.85
C CYS A 343 6.62 7.70 6.88
N GLY A 344 6.47 6.37 6.88
CA GLY A 344 5.62 5.65 7.84
C GLY A 344 6.12 5.67 9.28
N LEU A 345 7.39 6.04 9.53
CA LEU A 345 7.99 6.15 10.85
C LEU A 345 8.19 7.60 11.31
N ALA A 346 7.90 8.58 10.44
CA ALA A 346 8.18 9.99 10.71
C ALA A 346 7.27 10.56 11.82
N SER A 347 6.05 10.04 11.96
CA SER A 347 5.07 10.56 12.93
C SER A 347 5.60 10.49 14.37
N GLY A 348 5.63 11.63 15.05
CA GLY A 348 6.09 11.74 16.43
C GLY A 348 7.62 11.86 16.61
N ALA A 349 8.40 11.79 15.53
CA ALA A 349 9.82 12.09 15.60
C ALA A 349 10.05 13.58 15.91
N VAL A 350 11.06 13.86 16.72
CA VAL A 350 11.42 15.21 17.17
C VAL A 350 12.58 15.72 16.33
N VAL A 351 12.42 16.88 15.70
CA VAL A 351 13.47 17.51 14.92
C VAL A 351 14.57 18.00 15.87
N VAL A 352 15.82 17.63 15.61
CA VAL A 352 17.00 18.07 16.38
C VAL A 352 17.95 18.95 15.57
N ARG A 353 17.80 18.95 14.25
CA ARG A 353 18.51 19.84 13.33
C ARG A 353 17.51 20.47 12.35
N ALA A 354 17.68 21.75 12.05
CA ALA A 354 16.82 22.43 11.09
C ALA A 354 16.86 21.74 9.71
N VAL A 355 15.71 21.70 9.03
CA VAL A 355 15.54 21.18 7.67
C VAL A 355 14.69 22.19 6.89
N ALA A 356 15.16 22.61 5.71
CA ALA A 356 14.41 23.57 4.91
C ALA A 356 13.19 22.91 4.26
N ALA A 357 12.18 23.70 3.92
CA ALA A 357 11.07 23.21 3.10
C ALA A 357 11.59 22.58 1.79
N ASP A 358 10.95 21.51 1.35
CA ASP A 358 11.29 20.69 0.17
C ASP A 358 12.56 19.85 0.28
N GLU A 359 13.23 19.87 1.43
CA GLU A 359 14.35 18.98 1.66
C GLU A 359 13.86 17.64 2.23
N PRO A 360 14.37 16.51 1.70
CA PRO A 360 14.28 15.22 2.37
C PRO A 360 14.78 15.32 3.80
N ILE A 361 14.04 14.77 4.76
CA ILE A 361 14.40 14.82 6.17
C ILE A 361 15.48 13.77 6.44
N PRO A 362 16.74 14.14 6.76
CA PRO A 362 17.79 13.17 7.05
C PRO A 362 17.49 12.42 8.35
N ARG A 363 17.88 11.14 8.46
CA ARG A 363 17.69 10.36 9.69
C ARG A 363 18.35 11.01 10.91
N GLU A 364 19.52 11.60 10.71
CA GLU A 364 20.26 12.32 11.75
C GLU A 364 19.64 13.67 12.17
N ALA A 365 18.65 14.19 11.42
CA ALA A 365 17.99 15.44 11.74
C ALA A 365 16.83 15.26 12.72
N VAL A 366 16.47 14.01 13.07
CA VAL A 366 15.38 13.70 13.98
C VAL A 366 15.80 12.68 15.05
N GLU A 367 15.13 12.73 16.19
CA GLU A 367 15.15 11.69 17.21
C GLU A 367 13.80 10.97 17.22
N PHE A 368 13.83 9.64 17.14
CA PHE A 368 12.64 8.81 17.26
C PHE A 368 12.34 8.49 18.73
N SER A 369 11.06 8.27 19.04
CA SER A 369 10.65 7.83 20.38
C SER A 369 11.30 6.49 20.74
N ALA A 370 11.87 6.39 21.93
CA ALA A 370 12.42 5.14 22.44
C ALA A 370 11.32 4.08 22.53
N GLY A 371 11.58 2.89 21.98
CA GLY A 371 10.64 1.78 22.01
C GLY A 371 9.51 1.84 20.96
N ASP A 372 9.62 2.71 19.96
CA ASP A 372 8.69 2.69 18.82
C ASP A 372 8.72 1.31 18.15
N TYR A 373 7.56 0.63 18.14
CA TYR A 373 7.46 -0.74 17.66
C TYR A 373 7.69 -0.83 16.14
N GLY A 374 7.21 0.15 15.38
CA GLY A 374 7.41 0.22 13.94
C GLY A 374 8.89 0.39 13.59
N LEU A 375 9.59 1.27 14.31
CA LEU A 375 11.03 1.47 14.16
C LEU A 375 11.81 0.20 14.50
N ASN A 376 11.48 -0.48 15.59
CA ASN A 376 12.13 -1.74 15.95
C ASN A 376 11.98 -2.80 14.86
N LEU A 377 10.77 -2.97 14.30
CA LEU A 377 10.56 -3.89 13.18
C LEU A 377 11.30 -3.45 11.92
N ARG A 378 11.37 -2.15 11.65
CA ARG A 378 12.15 -1.63 10.53
C ARG A 378 13.63 -1.93 10.69
N CYS A 379 14.20 -1.78 11.89
CA CYS A 379 15.58 -2.18 12.15
C CYS A 379 15.81 -3.68 11.94
N LEU A 380 14.85 -4.53 12.32
CA LEU A 380 14.91 -5.96 12.03
C LEU A 380 14.82 -6.25 10.52
N GLN A 381 13.98 -5.53 9.78
CA GLN A 381 13.91 -5.59 8.32
C GLN A 381 15.26 -5.23 7.69
N ASP A 382 15.82 -4.09 8.06
CA ASP A 382 17.09 -3.60 7.53
C ASP A 382 18.22 -4.60 7.85
N THR A 383 18.21 -5.21 9.04
CA THR A 383 19.19 -6.23 9.43
C THR A 383 19.03 -7.51 8.62
N LEU A 384 17.80 -8.00 8.48
CA LEU A 384 17.47 -9.21 7.73
C LEU A 384 17.92 -9.13 6.27
N PHE A 385 17.79 -7.96 5.66
CA PHE A 385 18.13 -7.73 4.25
C PHE A 385 19.48 -7.02 4.06
N SER A 386 20.28 -6.83 5.12
CA SER A 386 21.57 -6.11 5.06
C SER A 386 22.61 -6.74 4.12
N THR A 387 22.49 -8.04 3.88
CA THR A 387 23.35 -8.81 2.96
C THR A 387 22.64 -9.22 1.67
N PHE A 388 21.41 -8.75 1.46
CA PHE A 388 20.64 -9.11 0.27
C PHE A 388 21.27 -8.44 -0.95
N GLN A 389 21.78 -9.24 -1.88
CA GLN A 389 22.07 -8.74 -3.21
C GLN A 389 20.77 -8.83 -4.01
N PRO A 390 20.22 -7.72 -4.52
CA PRO A 390 19.04 -7.79 -5.37
C PRO A 390 19.34 -8.74 -6.52
N THR A 391 18.54 -9.80 -6.65
CA THR A 391 18.59 -10.64 -7.84
C THR A 391 18.30 -9.71 -9.02
N PRO A 392 19.19 -9.61 -10.03
CA PRO A 392 18.89 -8.81 -11.19
C PRO A 392 17.54 -9.27 -11.76
N SER A 393 16.63 -8.33 -11.97
CA SER A 393 15.37 -8.56 -12.68
C SER A 393 15.68 -9.26 -13.98
N HIS A 394 15.31 -10.54 -14.09
CA HIS A 394 15.39 -11.41 -15.26
C HIS A 394 16.50 -11.06 -16.26
N GLU A 395 17.75 -11.48 -15.98
CA GLU A 395 18.58 -11.92 -17.09
C GLU A 395 17.88 -13.15 -17.68
N HIS A 396 17.23 -12.97 -18.83
CA HIS A 396 16.72 -14.07 -19.62
C HIS A 396 17.82 -15.12 -19.77
N ALA A 397 17.61 -16.28 -19.17
CA ALA A 397 18.38 -17.47 -19.47
C ALA A 397 18.13 -17.79 -20.95
N GLY A 398 19.02 -17.31 -21.81
CA GLY A 398 19.12 -17.77 -23.18
C GLY A 398 19.55 -19.24 -23.16
N ALA A 399 18.63 -20.10 -23.58
CA ALA A 399 18.90 -21.46 -24.03
C ALA A 399 18.01 -21.72 -25.26
#